data_AF-A0A922NYL3-F1
#
_entry.id   AF-A0A922NYL3-F1
#
_cell.length_a   1.000
_cell.length_b   1.000
_cell.length_c   1.000
_cell.angle_alpha   90.00
_cell.angle_beta   90.00
_cell.angle_gamma   90.00
#
_symmetry.space_group_name_H-M   'P 1'
#
loop_
_entity.id
_entity.type
_entity.pdbx_description
1 polymer ?
#
loop_
_entity_poly.entity_id
_entity_poly.type
_entity_poly.pdbx_seq_one_letter_code
_entity_poly.pdbx_strand_id
1 'polypeptide(L)'
;MTYTQDGFNELKGDIEKNGQLVPILLRNGKVLDGRHRLRACVELEVPIAYDELGDIDDEEALDIVISNSLSKATNTDAAKVEAYLMCKAKGIRNKDMPTKFSRLNINYVRKLSFIEKQNGKYLTAILRQNQIRLHNKEFDKIEDYGTINGVWRVLKGNQKMENTVVEVVPEPASREDYETDLESYFNNAAAEAEYWDLYNLGKESGVNLHPDSPVGKKIAGLVKWKHRSEH
;
A
#
# COMPACT_ATOMS: atom_id res chain seq x y z
N MET A 1 2.73 -13.59 -10.85
CA MET A 1 3.99 -12.97 -10.41
C MET A 1 4.28 -11.77 -11.32
N THR A 2 4.92 -10.70 -10.83
CA THR A 2 5.73 -9.71 -11.61
C THR A 2 7.06 -9.56 -10.87
N TYR A 3 8.20 -9.76 -11.53
CA TYR A 3 9.47 -9.32 -10.95
C TYR A 3 9.40 -7.78 -10.82
N THR A 4 10.16 -7.17 -9.92
CA THR A 4 10.45 -5.73 -10.08
C THR A 4 11.04 -5.53 -11.48
N GLN A 5 10.93 -4.34 -12.07
CA GLN A 5 11.48 -4.12 -13.43
C GLN A 5 12.95 -4.56 -13.51
N ASP A 6 13.72 -4.28 -12.45
CA ASP A 6 15.11 -4.72 -12.31
C ASP A 6 15.23 -6.25 -12.25
N GLY A 7 14.42 -6.92 -11.42
CA GLY A 7 14.43 -8.39 -11.34
C GLY A 7 13.96 -9.07 -12.64
N PHE A 8 13.10 -8.41 -13.42
CA PHE A 8 12.70 -8.92 -14.73
C PHE A 8 13.84 -8.79 -15.73
N ASN A 9 14.57 -7.67 -15.70
CA ASN A 9 15.75 -7.45 -16.52
C ASN A 9 16.87 -8.43 -16.15
N GLU A 10 17.08 -8.72 -14.86
CA GLU A 10 18.02 -9.75 -14.40
C GLU A 10 17.63 -11.14 -14.90
N LEU A 11 16.36 -11.54 -14.76
CA LEU A 11 15.87 -12.81 -15.30
C LEU A 11 16.06 -12.88 -16.82
N LYS A 12 15.81 -11.77 -17.52
CA LYS A 12 15.98 -11.68 -18.97
C LYS A 12 17.45 -11.85 -19.36
N GLY A 13 18.38 -11.16 -18.69
CA GLY A 13 19.81 -11.32 -18.93
C GLY A 13 20.33 -12.72 -18.60
N ASP A 14 19.77 -13.37 -17.57
CA ASP A 14 20.11 -14.76 -17.26
C ASP A 14 19.62 -15.73 -18.34
N ILE A 15 18.37 -15.58 -18.82
CA ILE A 15 17.81 -16.40 -19.91
C ILE A 15 18.57 -16.18 -21.23
N GLU A 16 18.97 -14.95 -21.52
CA GLU A 16 19.78 -14.63 -22.71
C GLU A 16 21.15 -15.35 -22.67
N LYS A 17 21.78 -15.40 -21.48
CA LYS A 17 23.11 -16.00 -21.30
C LYS A 17 23.08 -17.53 -21.21
N ASN A 18 22.13 -18.08 -20.45
CA ASN A 18 22.10 -19.48 -20.05
C ASN A 18 20.96 -20.27 -20.72
N GLY A 19 20.07 -19.60 -21.45
CA GLY A 19 18.82 -20.19 -21.93
C GLY A 19 17.79 -20.38 -20.82
N GLN A 20 16.65 -20.96 -21.17
CA GLN A 20 15.62 -21.31 -20.20
C GLN A 20 16.01 -22.57 -19.42
N LEU A 21 16.49 -22.42 -18.17
CA LEU A 21 16.88 -23.54 -17.31
C LEU A 21 15.70 -24.30 -16.71
N VAL A 22 14.58 -23.61 -16.43
CA VAL A 22 13.38 -24.19 -15.82
C VAL A 22 12.21 -24.09 -16.79
N PRO A 23 11.55 -25.20 -17.15
CA PRO A 23 10.42 -25.17 -18.08
C PRO A 23 9.23 -24.35 -17.54
N ILE A 24 8.36 -23.94 -18.46
CA ILE A 24 7.06 -23.33 -18.13
C ILE A 24 6.08 -24.48 -17.94
N LEU A 25 5.39 -24.50 -16.80
CA LEU A 25 4.40 -25.53 -16.51
C LEU A 25 3.08 -25.17 -17.18
N LEU A 26 2.56 -26.08 -17.99
CA LEU A 26 1.26 -25.97 -18.63
C LEU A 26 0.28 -26.99 -18.01
N ARG A 27 -1.00 -26.63 -18.04
CA ARG A 27 -2.13 -27.52 -17.77
C ARG A 27 -3.19 -27.28 -18.83
N ASN A 28 -3.49 -28.29 -19.64
CA ASN A 28 -4.46 -28.21 -20.73
C ASN A 28 -4.18 -27.01 -21.66
N GLY A 29 -2.90 -26.79 -22.00
CA GLY A 29 -2.45 -25.67 -22.83
C GLY A 29 -2.50 -24.29 -22.16
N LYS A 30 -2.85 -24.20 -20.86
CA LYS A 30 -2.84 -22.96 -20.09
C LYS A 30 -1.63 -22.89 -19.19
N VAL A 31 -1.03 -21.70 -19.07
CA VAL A 31 0.14 -21.48 -18.21
C VAL A 31 -0.24 -21.61 -16.73
N LEU A 32 0.33 -22.61 -16.08
CA LEU A 32 0.17 -22.88 -14.66
C LEU A 32 1.22 -22.12 -13.82
N ASP A 33 2.51 -22.25 -14.17
CA ASP A 33 3.63 -21.51 -13.56
C ASP A 33 4.66 -21.09 -14.63
N GLY A 34 5.46 -20.05 -14.36
CA GLY A 34 6.50 -19.59 -15.27
C GLY A 34 6.08 -18.47 -16.23
N ARG A 35 5.00 -17.73 -15.92
CA ARG A 35 4.52 -16.60 -16.74
C ARG A 35 5.60 -15.56 -17.10
N HIS A 36 6.60 -15.37 -16.26
CA HIS A 36 7.75 -14.49 -16.56
C HIS A 36 8.78 -15.09 -17.46
N ARG A 37 9.07 -16.38 -17.27
CA ARG A 37 9.93 -17.10 -18.20
C ARG A 37 9.30 -17.05 -19.58
N LEU A 38 7.98 -17.29 -19.67
CA LEU A 38 7.24 -17.13 -20.92
C LEU A 38 7.42 -15.73 -21.53
N ARG A 39 7.15 -14.67 -20.74
CA ARG A 39 7.29 -13.30 -21.23
C ARG A 39 8.74 -12.96 -21.65
N ALA A 40 9.72 -13.33 -20.85
CA ALA A 40 11.13 -13.07 -21.13
C ALA A 40 11.61 -13.83 -22.36
N CYS A 41 11.25 -15.12 -22.50
CA CYS A 41 11.60 -15.89 -23.69
C CYS A 41 10.93 -15.35 -24.95
N VAL A 42 9.67 -14.89 -24.87
CA VAL A 42 8.97 -14.23 -25.98
C VAL A 42 9.66 -12.91 -26.37
N GLU A 43 10.05 -12.09 -25.39
CA GLU A 43 10.76 -10.83 -25.66
C GLU A 43 12.19 -11.00 -26.18
N LEU A 44 12.83 -12.14 -25.91
CA LEU A 44 14.18 -12.48 -26.37
C LEU A 44 14.19 -13.33 -27.65
N GLU A 45 13.02 -13.75 -28.13
CA GLU A 45 12.87 -14.67 -29.28
C GLU A 45 13.66 -15.99 -29.14
N VAL A 46 13.83 -16.48 -27.91
CA VAL A 46 14.54 -17.73 -27.62
C VAL A 46 13.59 -18.94 -27.59
N PRO A 47 14.09 -20.16 -27.89
CA PRO A 47 13.29 -21.38 -27.78
C PRO A 47 12.68 -21.55 -26.39
N ILE A 48 11.37 -21.83 -26.36
CA ILE A 48 10.60 -21.94 -25.12
C ILE A 48 10.42 -23.41 -24.75
N ALA A 49 10.90 -23.79 -23.57
CA ALA A 49 10.70 -25.10 -22.98
C ALA A 49 9.41 -25.12 -22.15
N TYR A 50 8.55 -26.09 -22.44
CA TYR A 50 7.29 -26.34 -21.73
C TYR A 50 7.30 -27.73 -21.12
N ASP A 51 6.59 -27.88 -20.00
CA ASP A 51 6.28 -29.17 -19.39
C ASP A 51 4.77 -29.21 -19.12
N GLU A 52 4.07 -30.13 -19.78
CA GLU A 52 2.60 -30.23 -19.76
C GLU A 52 2.19 -31.31 -18.75
N LEU A 53 1.45 -30.87 -17.73
CA LEU A 53 1.03 -31.75 -16.65
C LEU A 53 -0.21 -32.58 -17.02
N GLY A 54 -0.91 -32.24 -18.10
CA GLY A 54 -2.07 -32.98 -18.58
C GLY A 54 -3.32 -32.77 -17.72
N ASP A 55 -4.20 -33.79 -17.69
CA ASP A 55 -5.51 -33.71 -17.04
C ASP A 55 -5.44 -34.06 -15.55
N ILE A 56 -4.58 -33.33 -14.83
CA ILE A 56 -4.59 -33.31 -13.36
C ILE A 56 -5.81 -32.54 -12.87
N ASP A 57 -6.31 -32.88 -11.68
CA ASP A 57 -7.44 -32.18 -11.09
C ASP A 57 -7.07 -30.76 -10.62
N ASP A 58 -8.08 -29.95 -10.29
CA ASP A 58 -7.87 -28.57 -9.83
C ASP A 58 -7.13 -28.50 -8.50
N GLU A 59 -7.25 -29.53 -7.66
CA GLU A 59 -6.65 -29.56 -6.33
C GLU A 59 -5.14 -29.81 -6.41
N GLU A 60 -4.74 -30.77 -7.25
CA GLU A 60 -3.38 -31.15 -7.57
C GLU A 60 -2.65 -30.02 -8.32
N ALA A 61 -3.31 -29.40 -9.31
CA ALA A 61 -2.78 -28.22 -10.00
C ALA A 61 -2.50 -27.06 -9.02
N LEU A 62 -3.41 -26.86 -8.06
CA LEU A 62 -3.25 -25.83 -7.04
C LEU A 62 -2.12 -26.17 -6.07
N ASP A 63 -1.94 -27.45 -5.70
CA ASP A 63 -0.85 -27.88 -4.83
C ASP A 63 0.53 -27.71 -5.45
N ILE A 64 0.68 -27.99 -6.75
CA ILE A 64 1.92 -27.73 -7.50
C ILE A 64 2.26 -26.24 -7.47
N VAL A 65 1.26 -25.38 -7.73
CA VAL A 65 1.43 -23.92 -7.71
C VAL A 65 1.76 -23.41 -6.31
N ILE A 66 1.14 -23.97 -5.26
CA ILE A 66 1.44 -23.64 -3.88
C ILE A 66 2.85 -24.07 -3.49
N SER A 67 3.26 -25.29 -3.83
CA SER A 67 4.62 -25.80 -3.58
C SER A 67 5.69 -24.90 -4.22
N ASN A 68 5.48 -24.55 -5.50
CA ASN A 68 6.32 -23.60 -6.22
C ASN A 68 6.26 -22.17 -5.66
N SER A 69 5.18 -21.81 -4.97
CA SER A 69 5.08 -20.54 -4.27
C SER A 69 5.83 -20.58 -2.95
N LEU A 70 5.70 -21.65 -2.15
CA LEU A 70 6.35 -21.80 -0.85
C LEU A 70 7.88 -21.80 -0.95
N SER A 71 8.42 -22.39 -2.02
CA SER A 71 9.87 -22.38 -2.30
C SER A 71 10.43 -20.99 -2.64
N LYS A 72 9.57 -20.00 -2.95
CA LYS A 72 10.00 -18.64 -3.30
C LYS A 72 10.27 -17.80 -2.05
N ALA A 73 11.50 -17.32 -1.91
CA ALA A 73 11.95 -16.39 -0.87
C ALA A 73 11.57 -14.91 -1.13
N THR A 74 10.48 -14.63 -1.84
CA THR A 74 10.08 -13.27 -2.22
C THR A 74 9.06 -12.69 -1.24
N ASN A 75 9.29 -11.46 -0.75
CA ASN A 75 8.44 -10.80 0.25
C ASN A 75 7.70 -9.55 -0.29
N THR A 76 7.52 -9.47 -1.61
CA THR A 76 6.80 -8.36 -2.25
C THR A 76 5.31 -8.38 -1.93
N ASP A 77 4.64 -7.23 -2.07
CA ASP A 77 3.20 -7.13 -1.85
C ASP A 77 2.40 -8.02 -2.81
N ALA A 78 2.85 -8.16 -4.07
CA ALA A 78 2.27 -9.13 -5.01
C ALA A 78 2.41 -10.58 -4.51
N ALA A 79 3.57 -10.97 -3.97
CA ALA A 79 3.80 -12.32 -3.43
C ALA A 79 2.95 -12.61 -2.18
N LYS A 80 2.66 -11.58 -1.37
CA LYS A 80 1.74 -11.68 -0.23
C LYS A 80 0.29 -11.82 -0.70
N VAL A 81 -0.14 -11.03 -1.69
CA VAL A 81 -1.47 -11.15 -2.28
C VAL A 81 -1.66 -12.53 -2.90
N GLU A 82 -0.67 -13.04 -3.64
CA GLU A 82 -0.68 -14.38 -4.22
C GLU A 82 -0.88 -15.46 -3.15
N ALA A 83 -0.04 -15.46 -2.10
CA ALA A 83 -0.16 -16.40 -0.99
C ALA A 83 -1.54 -16.32 -0.31
N TYR A 84 -2.09 -15.10 -0.17
CA TYR A 84 -3.40 -14.90 0.42
C TYR A 84 -4.52 -15.51 -0.42
N LEU A 85 -4.51 -15.25 -1.74
CA LEU A 85 -5.49 -15.81 -2.67
C LEU A 85 -5.37 -17.34 -2.77
N MET A 86 -4.16 -17.90 -2.74
CA MET A 86 -3.94 -19.35 -2.66
C MET A 86 -4.55 -19.95 -1.39
N CYS A 87 -4.33 -19.31 -0.23
CA CYS A 87 -4.94 -19.75 1.03
C CYS A 87 -6.47 -19.73 0.96
N LYS A 88 -7.04 -18.67 0.35
CA LYS A 88 -8.49 -18.53 0.16
C LYS A 88 -9.06 -19.61 -0.74
N ALA A 89 -8.37 -19.95 -1.84
CA ALA A 89 -8.77 -21.00 -2.76
C ALA A 89 -8.78 -22.39 -2.09
N LYS A 90 -7.81 -22.69 -1.22
CA LYS A 90 -7.77 -23.94 -0.42
C LYS A 90 -8.69 -23.92 0.82
N GLY A 91 -9.50 -22.88 1.00
CA GLY A 91 -10.39 -22.77 2.17
C GLY A 91 -9.66 -22.60 3.51
N ILE A 92 -8.38 -22.19 3.49
CA ILE A 92 -7.58 -21.99 4.71
C ILE A 92 -8.12 -20.77 5.46
N ARG A 93 -8.39 -20.93 6.75
CA ARG A 93 -8.89 -19.85 7.60
C ARG A 93 -7.80 -18.79 7.78
N ASN A 94 -8.20 -17.52 7.82
CA ASN A 94 -7.29 -16.38 7.99
C ASN A 94 -6.28 -16.54 9.15
N LYS A 95 -6.71 -17.15 10.27
CA LYS A 95 -5.84 -17.37 11.45
C LYS A 95 -4.73 -18.40 11.22
N ASP A 96 -4.92 -19.31 10.26
CA ASP A 96 -4.01 -20.40 9.95
C ASP A 96 -3.10 -20.06 8.75
N MET A 97 -3.37 -18.97 8.01
CA MET A 97 -2.54 -18.55 6.88
C MET A 97 -1.06 -18.26 7.26
N PRO A 98 -0.76 -17.62 8.42
CA PRO A 98 0.63 -17.35 8.79
C PRO A 98 1.50 -18.58 9.04
N THR A 99 0.90 -19.71 9.41
CA THR A 99 1.65 -20.97 9.59
C THR A 99 1.95 -21.65 8.27
N LYS A 100 1.20 -21.32 7.21
CA LYS A 100 1.37 -21.88 5.86
C LYS A 100 2.35 -21.06 5.04
N PHE A 101 2.27 -19.74 5.11
CA PHE A 101 3.16 -18.85 4.38
C PHE A 101 3.84 -17.89 5.34
N SER A 102 5.15 -18.06 5.54
CA SER A 102 5.95 -17.19 6.43
C SER A 102 5.89 -15.70 6.06
N ARG A 103 5.69 -15.39 4.77
CA ARG A 103 5.51 -14.01 4.26
C ARG A 103 4.17 -13.37 4.66
N LEU A 104 3.19 -14.16 5.11
CA LEU A 104 1.88 -13.68 5.55
C LEU A 104 1.81 -13.62 7.07
N ASN A 105 2.13 -12.48 7.66
CA ASN A 105 1.79 -12.28 9.08
C ASN A 105 0.30 -11.92 9.25
N ILE A 106 -0.20 -12.06 10.48
CA ILE A 106 -1.61 -11.79 10.79
C ILE A 106 -2.06 -10.35 10.45
N ASN A 107 -1.14 -9.38 10.51
CA ASN A 107 -1.43 -7.99 10.14
C ASN A 107 -1.68 -7.85 8.64
N TYR A 108 -0.87 -8.49 7.79
CA TYR A 108 -1.09 -8.51 6.35
C TYR A 108 -2.37 -9.26 5.98
N VAL A 109 -2.65 -10.40 6.62
CA VAL A 109 -3.91 -11.13 6.41
C VAL A 109 -5.12 -10.24 6.72
N ARG A 110 -5.08 -9.47 7.82
CA ARG A 110 -6.15 -8.52 8.17
C ARG A 110 -6.30 -7.40 7.14
N LYS A 111 -5.20 -6.84 6.65
CA LYS A 111 -5.22 -5.78 5.60
C LYS A 111 -5.79 -6.31 4.29
N LEU A 112 -5.33 -7.47 3.84
CA LEU A 112 -5.78 -8.11 2.61
C LEU A 112 -7.26 -8.48 2.67
N SER A 113 -7.69 -9.08 3.79
CA SER A 113 -9.12 -9.35 4.06
C SER A 113 -9.98 -8.09 4.05
N PHE A 114 -9.46 -6.98 4.59
CA PHE A 114 -10.16 -5.70 4.53
C PHE A 114 -10.26 -5.17 3.10
N ILE A 115 -9.16 -5.17 2.34
CA ILE A 115 -9.15 -4.73 0.94
C ILE A 115 -10.09 -5.60 0.09
N GLU A 116 -10.07 -6.93 0.28
CA GLU A 116 -10.96 -7.88 -0.41
C GLU A 116 -12.43 -7.53 -0.19
N LYS A 117 -12.83 -7.25 1.05
CA LYS A 117 -14.20 -6.87 1.42
C LYS A 117 -14.65 -5.56 0.78
N GLN A 118 -13.75 -4.59 0.64
CA GLN A 118 -14.07 -3.32 -0.01
C GLN A 118 -14.18 -3.49 -1.52
N ASN A 119 -13.17 -4.10 -2.15
CA ASN A 119 -13.20 -4.47 -3.55
C ASN A 119 -12.07 -5.48 -3.88
N GLY A 120 -12.46 -6.72 -4.16
CA GLY A 120 -11.52 -7.78 -4.53
C GLY A 120 -10.65 -7.48 -5.76
N LYS A 121 -11.09 -6.59 -6.67
CA LYS A 121 -10.31 -6.21 -7.86
C LYS A 121 -9.02 -5.48 -7.49
N TYR A 122 -8.94 -4.85 -6.32
CA TYR A 122 -7.71 -4.21 -5.84
C TYR A 122 -6.62 -5.24 -5.55
N LEU A 123 -6.97 -6.42 -5.02
CA LEU A 123 -6.00 -7.49 -4.86
C LEU A 123 -5.48 -7.95 -6.22
N THR A 124 -6.35 -8.07 -7.23
CA THR A 124 -5.93 -8.39 -8.59
C THR A 124 -4.99 -7.34 -9.19
N ALA A 125 -5.25 -6.05 -8.93
CA ALA A 125 -4.39 -4.96 -9.38
C ALA A 125 -3.00 -5.03 -8.71
N ILE A 126 -2.93 -5.20 -7.38
CA ILE A 126 -1.66 -5.35 -6.65
C ILE A 126 -0.91 -6.62 -7.08
N LEU A 127 -1.62 -7.72 -7.31
CA LEU A 127 -1.04 -8.98 -7.82
C LEU A 127 -0.37 -8.79 -9.19
N ARG A 128 -0.96 -7.94 -10.04
CA ARG A 128 -0.42 -7.54 -11.34
C ARG A 128 0.61 -6.40 -11.25
N GLN A 129 0.87 -5.90 -10.04
CA GLN A 129 1.71 -4.73 -9.75
C GLN A 129 1.24 -3.45 -10.45
N ASN A 130 -0.06 -3.35 -10.70
CA ASN A 130 -0.68 -2.13 -11.16
C ASN A 130 -0.97 -1.19 -9.99
N GLN A 131 -1.07 0.10 -10.29
CA GLN A 131 -1.56 1.08 -9.33
C GLN A 131 -3.09 1.11 -9.31
N ILE A 132 -3.64 1.44 -8.15
CA ILE A 132 -5.06 1.62 -7.92
C ILE A 132 -5.29 3.09 -7.65
N ARG A 133 -6.10 3.72 -8.49
CA ARG A 133 -6.53 5.10 -8.31
C ARG A 133 -7.63 5.17 -7.27
N LEU A 134 -7.40 5.88 -6.18
CA LEU A 134 -8.37 6.08 -5.10
C LEU A 134 -8.53 7.57 -4.79
N HIS A 135 -9.76 7.98 -4.46
CA HIS A 135 -10.00 9.28 -3.85
C HIS A 135 -9.68 9.19 -2.36
N ASN A 136 -8.79 10.06 -1.89
CA ASN A 136 -8.41 10.19 -0.51
C ASN A 136 -9.24 11.34 0.10
N LYS A 137 -10.25 10.99 0.91
CA LYS A 137 -11.15 11.98 1.52
C LYS A 137 -10.43 12.89 2.53
N GLU A 138 -9.29 12.46 3.08
CA GLU A 138 -8.52 13.25 4.06
C GLU A 138 -7.91 14.51 3.46
N PHE A 139 -7.43 14.41 2.23
CA PHE A 139 -6.78 15.51 1.51
C PHE A 139 -7.61 16.02 0.33
N ASP A 140 -8.82 15.49 0.17
CA ASP A 140 -9.72 15.70 -0.97
C ASP A 140 -9.01 15.63 -2.34
N LYS A 141 -8.22 14.57 -2.54
CA LYS A 141 -7.39 14.37 -3.74
C LYS A 141 -7.48 12.96 -4.29
N ILE A 142 -7.25 12.81 -5.59
CA ILE A 142 -7.18 11.52 -6.28
C ILE A 142 -5.71 11.12 -6.41
N GLU A 143 -5.37 9.93 -5.92
CA GLU A 143 -3.99 9.45 -5.85
C GLU A 143 -3.89 7.99 -6.29
N ASP A 144 -2.70 7.58 -6.77
CA ASP A 144 -2.43 6.25 -7.29
C ASP A 144 -1.60 5.41 -6.30
N TYR A 145 -2.09 4.22 -5.96
CA TYR A 145 -1.51 3.36 -4.91
C TYR A 145 -1.13 1.98 -5.44
N GLY A 146 0.15 1.60 -5.29
CA GLY A 146 0.67 0.29 -5.71
C GLY A 146 0.96 -0.70 -4.57
N THR A 147 0.75 -0.31 -3.31
CA THR A 147 1.12 -1.13 -2.14
C THR A 147 -0.09 -1.50 -1.30
N ILE A 148 -0.02 -2.66 -0.62
CA ILE A 148 -1.08 -3.12 0.32
C ILE A 148 -1.32 -2.06 1.39
N ASN A 149 -0.24 -1.45 1.90
CA ASN A 149 -0.33 -0.45 2.98
C ASN A 149 -0.98 0.85 2.51
N GLY A 150 -0.61 1.35 1.32
CA GLY A 150 -1.20 2.57 0.76
C GLY A 150 -2.71 2.40 0.56
N VAL A 151 -3.10 1.34 -0.16
CA VAL A 151 -4.51 1.03 -0.43
C VAL A 151 -5.30 0.85 0.86
N TRP A 152 -4.78 0.06 1.82
CA TRP A 152 -5.45 -0.16 3.10
C TRP A 152 -5.65 1.13 3.91
N ARG A 153 -4.63 2.01 3.95
CA ARG A 153 -4.71 3.26 4.71
C ARG A 153 -5.81 4.17 4.19
N VAL A 154 -5.86 4.36 2.86
CA VAL A 154 -6.86 5.23 2.22
C VAL A 154 -8.26 4.68 2.40
N LEU A 155 -8.48 3.39 2.12
CA LEU A 155 -9.80 2.78 2.29
C LEU A 155 -10.29 2.85 3.74
N LYS A 156 -9.39 2.63 4.70
CA LYS A 156 -9.71 2.75 6.13
C LYS A 156 -9.97 4.21 6.55
N GLY A 157 -9.20 5.16 6.03
CA GLY A 157 -9.40 6.59 6.25
C GLY A 157 -10.77 7.04 5.74
N ASN A 158 -11.11 6.68 4.51
CA ASN A 158 -12.39 7.00 3.88
C ASN A 158 -13.58 6.44 4.67
N GLN A 159 -13.50 5.19 5.15
CA GLN A 159 -14.58 4.59 5.94
C GLN A 159 -14.75 5.23 7.33
N LYS A 160 -13.64 5.66 7.95
CA LYS A 160 -13.73 6.44 9.20
C LYS A 160 -14.47 7.76 8.97
N MET A 161 -14.24 8.41 7.83
CA MET A 161 -14.90 9.67 7.47
C MET A 161 -16.39 9.50 7.16
N GLU A 162 -16.83 8.35 6.65
CA GLU A 162 -18.27 8.06 6.48
C GLU A 162 -19.02 7.89 7.81
N ASN A 163 -18.33 7.42 8.85
CA ASN A 163 -18.90 7.26 10.20
C ASN A 163 -18.71 8.50 11.08
N THR A 164 -17.98 9.51 10.60
CA THR A 164 -17.83 10.77 11.32
C THR A 164 -18.96 11.65 10.83
N VAL A 165 -19.98 11.87 11.67
CA VAL A 165 -21.02 12.86 11.38
C VAL A 165 -20.30 14.19 11.21
N VAL A 166 -20.18 14.64 9.96
CA VAL A 166 -19.78 16.01 9.66
C VAL A 166 -21.03 16.82 9.94
N GLU A 167 -21.07 17.44 11.12
CA GLU A 167 -22.12 18.39 11.48
C GLU A 167 -22.17 19.46 10.38
N VAL A 168 -23.22 19.41 9.56
CA VAL A 168 -23.42 20.35 8.46
C VAL A 168 -23.95 21.64 9.07
N VAL A 169 -23.06 22.59 9.32
CA VAL A 169 -23.44 23.97 9.58
C VAL A 169 -23.61 24.67 8.22
N PRO A 170 -24.69 25.43 7.97
CA PRO A 170 -24.93 26.05 6.68
C PRO A 170 -23.90 27.16 6.43
N GLU A 171 -23.26 27.11 5.27
CA GLU A 171 -22.24 28.04 4.80
C GLU A 171 -22.82 29.43 4.43
N PRO A 172 -21.96 30.46 4.20
CA PRO A 172 -21.49 30.63 2.83
C PRO A 172 -19.95 30.76 2.67
N ALA A 173 -19.48 30.02 1.67
CA ALA A 173 -18.29 30.13 0.83
C ALA A 173 -17.40 31.40 0.96
N SER A 174 -16.12 31.14 1.24
CA SER A 174 -15.03 31.67 0.40
C SER A 174 -13.81 30.74 0.46
N ARG A 175 -13.31 30.34 -0.72
CA ARG A 175 -11.95 29.84 -0.88
C ARG A 175 -11.05 31.07 -0.97
N GLU A 176 -10.16 31.24 -0.02
CA GLU A 176 -8.95 32.04 -0.21
C GLU A 176 -7.76 31.17 0.19
N ASP A 177 -6.77 31.12 -0.71
CA ASP A 177 -5.49 30.47 -0.50
C ASP A 177 -4.82 31.05 0.76
N TYR A 178 -4.44 30.19 1.71
CA TYR A 178 -3.65 30.63 2.86
C TYR A 178 -2.19 30.25 2.65
N GLU A 179 -1.39 31.23 2.20
CA GLU A 179 0.01 31.33 2.59
C GLU A 179 0.03 31.87 4.03
N THR A 180 0.27 31.00 5.01
CA THR A 180 0.42 31.44 6.40
C THR A 180 1.84 31.99 6.59
N ASP A 181 2.00 33.31 6.42
CA ASP A 181 3.22 34.04 6.79
C ASP A 181 3.32 34.16 8.32
N LEU A 182 4.06 33.23 8.93
CA LEU A 182 4.25 33.13 10.38
C LEU A 182 5.07 34.29 10.96
N GLU A 183 5.91 34.96 10.17
CA GLU A 183 6.68 36.13 10.61
C GLU A 183 5.75 37.31 10.95
N SER A 184 4.54 37.35 10.39
CA SER A 184 3.54 38.40 10.68
C SER A 184 2.72 38.18 11.96
N TYR A 185 2.72 36.98 12.54
CA TYR A 185 1.76 36.60 13.59
C TYR A 185 2.20 36.99 15.01
N PHE A 186 3.51 36.92 15.27
CA PHE A 186 4.13 37.28 16.55
C PHE A 186 4.96 38.56 16.40
N ASN A 187 4.44 39.68 16.90
CA ASN A 187 5.16 40.97 16.90
C ASN A 187 6.27 41.06 17.98
N ASN A 188 6.69 39.91 18.53
CA ASN A 188 7.66 39.82 19.61
C ASN A 188 8.46 38.52 19.45
N ALA A 189 9.77 38.65 19.21
CA ALA A 189 10.68 37.52 19.01
C ALA A 189 10.70 36.53 20.19
N ALA A 190 10.45 37.01 21.43
CA ALA A 190 10.36 36.13 22.60
C ALA A 190 9.07 35.30 22.61
N ALA A 191 7.97 35.85 22.10
CA ALA A 191 6.71 35.14 21.94
C ALA A 191 6.80 34.09 20.83
N GLU A 192 7.48 34.44 19.74
CA GLU A 192 7.73 33.52 18.63
C GLU A 192 8.60 32.33 19.07
N ALA A 193 9.71 32.59 19.76
CA ALA A 193 10.60 31.55 20.27
C ALA A 193 9.87 30.61 21.25
N GLU A 194 9.12 31.15 22.21
CA GLU A 194 8.36 30.33 23.17
C GLU A 194 7.30 29.47 22.46
N TYR A 195 6.66 29.99 21.42
CA TYR A 195 5.70 29.23 20.64
C TYR A 195 6.37 28.09 19.85
N TRP A 196 7.54 28.32 19.25
CA TRP A 196 8.29 27.27 18.56
C TRP A 196 8.81 26.18 19.50
N ASP A 197 9.21 26.53 20.72
CA ASP A 197 9.58 25.55 21.74
C ASP A 197 8.40 24.66 22.12
N LEU A 198 7.22 25.26 22.33
CA LEU A 198 5.98 24.51 22.57
C LEU A 198 5.60 23.66 21.36
N TYR A 199 5.73 24.18 20.14
CA TYR A 199 5.46 23.45 18.91
C TYR A 199 6.35 22.21 18.77
N ASN A 200 7.65 22.34 19.05
CA ASN A 200 8.59 21.23 19.01
C ASN A 200 8.31 20.19 20.10
N LEU A 201 7.99 20.62 21.32
CA LEU A 201 7.57 19.73 22.40
C LEU A 201 6.28 18.98 22.05
N GLY A 202 5.32 19.66 21.43
CA GLY A 202 4.08 19.06 20.92
C GLY A 202 4.38 18.01 19.85
N LYS A 203 5.27 18.32 18.91
CA LYS A 203 5.72 17.39 17.86
C LYS A 203 6.37 16.14 18.43
N GLU A 204 7.23 16.27 19.43
CA GLU A 204 7.86 15.14 20.13
C GLU A 204 6.84 14.29 20.92
N SER A 205 5.79 14.95 21.42
CA SER A 205 4.70 14.30 22.17
C SER A 205 3.55 13.80 21.28
N GLY A 206 3.65 13.93 19.94
CA GLY A 206 2.63 13.52 18.98
C GLY A 206 1.37 14.40 18.95
N VAL A 207 1.44 15.61 19.49
CA VAL A 207 0.35 16.60 19.51
C VAL A 207 0.56 17.62 18.40
N ASN A 208 -0.44 17.81 17.54
CA ASN A 208 -0.37 18.83 16.49
C ASN A 208 -0.61 20.22 17.09
N LEU A 209 0.47 20.98 17.23
CA LEU A 209 0.43 22.36 17.69
C LEU A 209 0.62 23.38 16.56
N HIS A 210 0.44 22.97 15.30
CA HIS A 210 0.57 23.86 14.14
C HIS A 210 -0.28 25.13 14.32
N PRO A 211 0.20 26.31 13.95
CA PRO A 211 -0.51 27.58 14.11
C PRO A 211 -1.92 27.56 13.53
N ASP A 212 -2.14 26.79 12.47
CA ASP A 212 -3.47 26.64 11.85
C ASP A 212 -4.37 25.58 12.50
N SER A 213 -3.82 24.75 13.38
CA SER A 213 -4.60 23.77 14.14
C SER A 213 -5.42 24.43 15.25
N PRO A 214 -6.58 23.88 15.63
CA PRO A 214 -7.42 24.44 16.69
C PRO A 214 -6.69 24.61 18.04
N VAL A 215 -5.78 23.69 18.35
CA VAL A 215 -4.98 23.73 19.58
C VAL A 215 -3.82 24.71 19.44
N GLY A 216 -3.12 24.70 18.30
CA GLY A 216 -2.03 25.63 18.02
C GLY A 216 -2.47 27.10 18.01
N LYS A 217 -3.65 27.44 17.44
CA LYS A 217 -4.21 28.81 17.51
C LYS A 217 -4.42 29.28 18.95
N LYS A 218 -4.95 28.42 19.80
CA LYS A 218 -5.18 28.75 21.23
C LYS A 218 -3.87 28.94 21.96
N ILE A 219 -2.89 28.05 21.73
CA ILE A 219 -1.56 28.19 22.35
C ILE A 219 -0.86 29.45 21.85
N ALA A 220 -0.86 29.73 20.55
CA ALA A 220 -0.30 30.94 19.97
C ALA A 220 -0.94 32.20 20.58
N GLY A 221 -2.27 32.20 20.77
CA GLY A 221 -3.00 33.27 21.44
C GLY A 221 -2.61 33.45 22.92
N LEU A 222 -2.41 32.36 23.65
CA LEU A 222 -1.96 32.40 25.05
C LEU A 222 -0.53 32.93 25.17
N VAL A 223 0.37 32.48 24.31
CA VAL A 223 1.75 32.96 24.24
C VAL A 223 1.76 34.45 23.88
N LYS A 224 0.96 34.87 22.90
CA LYS A 224 0.81 36.28 22.54
C LYS A 224 0.24 37.15 23.67
N TRP A 225 -0.71 36.62 24.44
CA TRP A 225 -1.27 37.32 25.60
C TRP A 225 -0.26 37.46 26.74
N LYS A 226 0.50 36.39 27.02
CA LYS A 226 1.57 36.39 28.02
C LYS A 226 2.66 37.43 27.72
N HIS A 227 2.95 37.63 26.44
CA HIS A 227 3.99 38.56 25.96
C HIS A 227 3.47 39.94 25.55
N ARG A 228 2.20 40.27 25.83
CA ARG A 228 1.74 41.66 25.75
C ARG A 228 2.37 42.44 26.91
N SER A 229 3.27 43.35 26.58
CA SER A 229 3.82 44.32 27.53
C SER A 229 2.68 45.06 28.24
N GLU A 230 2.71 45.11 29.57
CA GLU A 230 1.84 45.98 30.36
C GLU A 230 2.12 47.45 29.98
N HIS A 231 1.10 48.11 29.42
CA HIS A 231 0.96 49.55 29.36
C HIS A 231 -0.39 49.91 29.96
#